data_AF-A0A9D1CKC7-F1
#
_entry.id   AF-A0A9D1CKC7-F1
#
_cell.length_a   1.000
_cell.length_b   1.000
_cell.length_c   1.000
_cell.angle_alpha   90.00
_cell.angle_beta   90.00
_cell.angle_gamma   90.00
#
_symmetry.space_group_name_H-M   'P 1'
#
loop_
_entity.id
_entity.type
_entity.pdbx_description
1 polymer ?
#
loop_
_entity_poly.entity_id
_entity_poly.type
_entity_poly.pdbx_seq_one_letter_code
_entity_poly.pdbx_strand_id
1 'polypeptide(L)'
;MKRIIYNADQVSEKEVTDSVVRVKAILINSLDEVLLGYSYHQYQFIGGHVEEGETLESAISREVLEETGILLDTNTLEPDAVMIGYIKDWPSDGRHTKTMIYYFVIRTDQEPDIHKVAYTSHESKGKFELRMIPLKDLKQELTYNADIYEMARGIAKEMIMMLDKLGLVK
;
A
#
# COMPACT_ATOMS: atom_id res chain seq x y z
N MET A 1 -9.80 4.33 13.07
CA MET A 1 -8.62 4.54 12.21
C MET A 1 -7.37 4.96 13.00
N LYS A 2 -6.26 4.22 12.89
CA LYS A 2 -4.93 4.55 13.46
C LYS A 2 -4.20 5.58 12.58
N ARG A 3 -3.25 6.33 13.13
CA ARG A 3 -2.51 7.37 12.39
C ARG A 3 -1.01 7.33 12.62
N ILE A 4 -0.24 7.53 11.55
CA ILE A 4 1.21 7.78 11.54
C ILE A 4 1.47 9.09 10.80
N ILE A 5 2.36 9.94 11.32
CA ILE A 5 2.74 11.22 10.69
C ILE A 5 4.26 11.25 10.54
N TYR A 6 4.73 11.58 9.35
CA TYR A 6 6.13 11.82 9.02
C TYR A 6 6.30 13.24 8.47
N ASN A 7 7.09 14.07 9.14
CA ASN A 7 7.39 15.43 8.71
C ASN A 7 8.83 15.80 9.11
N ALA A 8 9.80 15.06 8.57
CA ALA A 8 11.20 15.32 8.85
C ALA A 8 11.66 16.69 8.33
N ASP A 9 11.05 17.16 7.23
CA ASP A 9 11.39 18.43 6.58
C ASP A 9 10.71 19.65 7.22
N GLN A 10 9.87 19.45 8.25
CA GLN A 10 9.14 20.48 8.98
C GLN A 10 8.25 21.39 8.11
N VAL A 11 7.72 20.84 7.01
CA VAL A 11 6.77 21.54 6.14
C VAL A 11 5.46 21.77 6.88
N SER A 12 4.96 23.01 6.90
CA SER A 12 3.65 23.32 7.47
C SER A 12 2.52 23.08 6.46
N GLU A 13 1.31 22.84 6.95
CA GLU A 13 0.11 22.67 6.09
C GLU A 13 -0.14 23.88 5.17
N LYS A 14 0.32 25.08 5.55
CA LYS A 14 0.17 26.29 4.73
C LYS A 14 1.15 26.36 3.56
N GLU A 15 2.24 25.61 3.65
CA GLU A 15 3.29 25.54 2.64
C GLU A 15 3.03 24.43 1.62
N VAL A 16 2.10 23.51 1.91
CA VAL A 16 1.73 22.41 1.02
C VAL A 16 1.15 22.97 -0.29
N THR A 17 1.76 22.61 -1.41
CA THR A 17 1.30 22.96 -2.76
C THR A 17 0.57 21.81 -3.42
N ASP A 18 0.82 20.58 -2.96
CA ASP A 18 0.42 19.35 -3.63
C ASP A 18 -0.07 18.30 -2.64
N SER A 19 -1.07 17.52 -3.06
CA SER A 19 -1.57 16.39 -2.28
C SER A 19 -1.62 15.14 -3.14
N VAL A 20 -1.04 14.05 -2.62
CA VAL A 20 -1.11 12.73 -3.25
C VAL A 20 -1.83 11.79 -2.30
N VAL A 21 -2.94 11.22 -2.77
CA VAL A 21 -3.74 10.27 -2.00
C VAL A 21 -3.60 8.88 -2.63
N ARG A 22 -3.38 7.89 -1.77
CA ARG A 22 -3.26 6.48 -2.14
C ARG A 22 -4.07 5.62 -1.20
N VAL A 23 -4.45 4.45 -1.68
CA VAL A 23 -5.11 3.40 -0.91
C VAL A 23 -4.28 2.11 -0.99
N LYS A 24 -4.26 1.33 0.09
CA LYS A 24 -3.57 0.05 0.16
C LYS A 24 -4.42 -0.96 0.92
N ALA A 25 -4.54 -2.17 0.39
CA ALA A 25 -5.25 -3.29 0.99
C ALA A 25 -4.25 -4.27 1.60
N ILE A 26 -4.45 -4.59 2.87
CA ILE A 26 -3.80 -5.69 3.57
C ILE A 26 -4.80 -6.84 3.56
N LEU A 27 -4.77 -7.62 2.48
CA LEU A 27 -5.64 -8.77 2.25
C LEU A 27 -5.13 -9.96 3.05
N ILE A 28 -5.90 -10.43 4.03
CA ILE A 28 -5.54 -11.52 4.94
C ILE A 28 -6.54 -12.67 4.79
N ASN A 29 -6.08 -13.88 4.51
CA ASN A 29 -6.94 -15.06 4.44
C ASN A 29 -7.16 -15.70 5.83
N SER A 30 -8.01 -16.74 5.88
CA SER A 30 -8.30 -17.49 7.11
C SER A 30 -7.12 -18.32 7.65
N LEU A 31 -6.05 -18.47 6.87
CA LEU A 31 -4.79 -19.12 7.27
C LEU A 31 -3.76 -18.11 7.83
N ASP A 32 -4.17 -16.84 8.02
CA ASP A 32 -3.31 -15.74 8.44
C ASP A 32 -2.13 -15.52 7.47
N GLU A 33 -2.38 -15.61 6.16
CA GLU A 33 -1.45 -15.24 5.09
C GLU A 33 -1.89 -13.92 4.43
N VAL A 34 -0.92 -13.12 3.99
CA VAL A 34 -1.13 -11.82 3.34
C VAL A 34 -0.84 -11.90 1.85
N LEU A 35 -1.72 -11.30 1.04
CA LEU A 35 -1.48 -11.10 -0.40
C LEU A 35 -0.66 -9.85 -0.64
N LEU A 36 0.49 -10.01 -1.28
CA LEU A 36 1.36 -8.92 -1.69
C LEU A 36 1.60 -8.96 -3.19
N GLY A 37 1.69 -7.77 -3.78
CA GLY A 37 2.35 -7.60 -5.07
C GLY A 37 3.87 -7.64 -4.89
N TYR A 38 4.56 -8.22 -5.85
CA TYR A 38 6.01 -8.21 -5.92
C TYR A 38 6.47 -7.78 -7.32
N SER A 39 7.21 -6.68 -7.39
CA SER A 39 7.75 -6.16 -8.65
C SER A 39 9.06 -5.42 -8.40
N TYR A 40 9.99 -5.42 -9.35
CA TYR A 40 11.30 -4.75 -9.20
C TYR A 40 12.03 -5.06 -7.87
N HIS A 41 11.93 -6.31 -7.40
CA HIS A 41 12.49 -6.77 -6.12
C HIS A 41 11.86 -6.14 -4.85
N GLN A 42 10.69 -5.53 -4.98
CA GLN A 42 9.99 -4.88 -3.89
C GLN A 42 8.65 -5.55 -3.64
N TYR A 43 8.38 -5.83 -2.37
CA TYR A 43 7.04 -6.17 -1.91
C TYR A 43 6.22 -4.90 -1.74
N GLN A 44 4.93 -4.99 -2.04
CA GLN A 44 3.95 -3.94 -1.80
C GLN A 44 2.60 -4.53 -1.44
N PHE A 45 1.84 -3.80 -0.63
CA PHE A 45 0.41 -4.06 -0.50
C PHE A 45 -0.30 -3.74 -1.81
N ILE A 46 -1.40 -4.45 -2.06
CA ILE A 46 -2.27 -4.23 -3.21
C ILE A 46 -2.87 -2.82 -3.11
N GLY A 47 -2.87 -2.04 -4.19
CA GLY A 47 -3.41 -0.68 -4.17
C GLY A 47 -2.60 0.35 -4.94
N GLY A 48 -3.22 1.50 -5.17
CA GLY A 48 -2.64 2.55 -6.01
C GLY A 48 -3.11 3.95 -5.65
N HIS A 49 -3.25 4.79 -6.67
CA HIS A 49 -3.68 6.18 -6.49
C HIS A 49 -5.19 6.25 -6.38
N VAL A 50 -5.66 7.25 -5.64
CA VAL A 50 -7.06 7.66 -5.72
C VAL A 50 -7.19 8.62 -6.90
N GLU A 51 -8.03 8.28 -7.87
CA GLU A 51 -8.25 9.11 -9.06
C GLU A 51 -9.16 10.31 -8.77
N GLU A 52 -9.19 11.28 -9.69
CA GLU A 52 -10.04 12.47 -9.53
C GLU A 52 -11.53 12.09 -9.51
N GLY A 53 -12.23 12.52 -8.46
CA GLY A 53 -13.64 12.20 -8.24
C GLY A 53 -13.91 10.84 -7.62
N GLU A 54 -12.87 10.04 -7.34
CA GLU A 54 -12.99 8.73 -6.73
C GLU A 54 -13.08 8.80 -5.19
N THR A 55 -13.92 7.96 -4.58
CA THR A 55 -13.92 7.76 -3.12
C THR A 55 -12.84 6.75 -2.71
N LEU A 56 -12.44 6.72 -1.44
CA LEU A 56 -11.41 5.77 -1.00
C LEU A 56 -11.86 4.31 -1.18
N GLU A 57 -13.15 4.04 -0.97
CA GLU A 57 -13.79 2.74 -1.10
C GLU A 57 -13.84 2.29 -2.56
N SER A 58 -14.20 3.21 -3.47
CA SER A 58 -14.15 2.97 -4.91
C SER A 58 -12.72 2.67 -5.37
N ALA A 59 -11.76 3.50 -4.95
CA ALA A 59 -10.35 3.35 -5.30
C ALA A 59 -9.81 2.00 -4.87
N ILE A 60 -9.99 1.62 -3.61
CA ILE A 60 -9.42 0.36 -3.14
C ILE A 60 -10.06 -0.86 -3.80
N SER A 61 -11.35 -0.76 -4.12
CA SER A 61 -12.08 -1.85 -4.79
C SER A 61 -11.67 -2.00 -6.25
N ARG A 62 -11.45 -0.89 -6.95
CA ARG A 62 -10.89 -0.89 -8.30
C ARG A 62 -9.49 -1.49 -8.30
N GLU A 63 -8.59 -1.00 -7.46
CA GLU A 63 -7.20 -1.45 -7.41
C GLU A 63 -7.09 -2.94 -7.05
N VAL A 64 -7.88 -3.42 -6.07
CA VAL A 64 -7.90 -4.86 -5.71
C VAL A 64 -8.43 -5.71 -6.86
N LEU A 65 -9.46 -5.24 -7.57
CA LEU A 65 -9.97 -5.94 -8.75
C LEU A 65 -8.93 -5.97 -9.88
N GLU A 66 -8.28 -4.83 -10.17
CA GLU A 66 -7.28 -4.69 -11.24
C GLU A 66 -6.02 -5.52 -10.97
N GLU A 67 -5.49 -5.49 -9.75
CA GLU A 67 -4.24 -6.17 -9.42
C GLU A 67 -4.41 -7.65 -9.08
N THR A 68 -5.59 -8.07 -8.59
CA THR A 68 -5.79 -9.44 -8.09
C THR A 68 -7.02 -10.15 -8.66
N GLY A 69 -7.95 -9.46 -9.31
CA GLY A 69 -9.20 -10.07 -9.77
C GLY A 69 -10.23 -10.34 -8.67
N ILE A 70 -9.97 -9.90 -7.42
CA ILE A 70 -10.86 -10.12 -6.27
C ILE A 70 -11.94 -9.02 -6.25
N LEU A 71 -13.20 -9.42 -6.08
CA LEU A 71 -14.30 -8.48 -5.93
C LEU A 71 -14.59 -8.23 -4.45
N LEU A 72 -14.48 -6.97 -4.04
CA LEU A 72 -14.81 -6.52 -2.69
C LEU A 72 -16.25 -6.04 -2.60
N ASP A 73 -16.90 -6.27 -1.46
CA ASP A 73 -18.14 -5.57 -1.12
C ASP A 73 -17.80 -4.20 -0.53
N THR A 74 -18.10 -3.15 -1.27
CA THR A 74 -17.65 -1.79 -0.98
C THR A 74 -18.52 -1.09 0.06
N ASN A 75 -19.69 -1.63 0.39
CA ASN A 75 -20.71 -0.93 1.17
C ASN A 75 -20.34 -0.71 2.64
N THR A 76 -19.22 -1.29 3.10
CA THR A 76 -18.78 -1.25 4.51
C THR A 76 -17.29 -1.01 4.69
N LEU A 77 -16.55 -0.70 3.62
CA LEU A 77 -15.10 -0.52 3.70
C LEU A 77 -14.78 0.85 4.30
N GLU A 78 -14.13 0.85 5.46
CA GLU A 78 -13.54 2.03 6.06
C GLU A 78 -12.04 1.80 6.28
N PRO A 79 -11.19 2.84 6.18
CA PRO A 79 -9.76 2.69 6.40
C PRO A 79 -9.43 2.45 7.88
N ASP A 80 -8.65 1.39 8.13
CA ASP A 80 -8.14 1.04 9.46
C ASP A 80 -7.01 1.96 9.91
N ALA A 81 -6.22 2.48 8.97
CA ALA A 81 -5.13 3.39 9.27
C ALA A 81 -4.85 4.39 8.15
N VAL A 82 -4.15 5.47 8.50
CA VAL A 82 -3.59 6.42 7.54
C VAL A 82 -2.15 6.77 7.90
N MET A 83 -1.26 6.75 6.91
CA MET A 83 0.08 7.33 7.00
C MET A 83 0.10 8.66 6.26
N ILE A 84 0.54 9.71 6.94
CA ILE A 84 0.61 11.07 6.39
C ILE A 84 2.07 11.50 6.34
N GLY A 85 2.58 11.78 5.15
CA GLY A 85 3.91 12.33 4.91
C GLY A 85 3.85 13.78 4.48
N TYR A 86 4.83 14.58 4.91
CA TYR A 86 5.10 15.89 4.35
C TYR A 86 6.52 15.87 3.80
N ILE A 87 6.65 16.20 2.52
CA ILE A 87 7.89 16.09 1.76
C ILE A 87 8.16 17.45 1.12
N LYS A 88 9.31 18.02 1.45
CA LYS A 88 9.75 19.28 0.85
C LYS A 88 10.36 19.03 -0.54
N ASP A 89 10.20 20.01 -1.42
CA ASP A 89 10.80 20.04 -2.76
C ASP A 89 10.55 18.77 -3.61
N TRP A 90 9.33 18.21 -3.52
CA TRP A 90 8.91 17.03 -4.29
C TRP A 90 7.58 17.28 -5.02
N PRO A 91 7.45 16.89 -6.30
CA PRO A 91 8.47 16.20 -7.13
C PRO A 91 9.54 17.13 -7.72
N SER A 92 9.48 18.43 -7.43
CA SER A 92 10.45 19.44 -7.89
C SER A 92 10.60 20.55 -6.85
N ASP A 93 11.71 21.30 -6.93
CA ASP A 93 11.97 22.47 -6.08
C ASP A 93 10.78 23.43 -6.00
N GLY A 94 10.47 23.88 -4.77
CA GLY A 94 9.36 24.77 -4.47
C GLY A 94 7.99 24.09 -4.43
N ARG A 95 7.90 22.78 -4.71
CA ARG A 95 6.67 21.99 -4.49
C ARG A 95 6.78 21.23 -3.18
N HIS A 96 5.79 21.39 -2.32
CA HIS A 96 5.76 20.74 -1.01
C HIS A 96 4.55 19.82 -0.98
N THR A 97 4.81 18.52 -0.95
CA THR A 97 3.77 17.52 -1.11
C THR A 97 3.38 16.92 0.22
N LYS A 98 2.06 16.88 0.45
CA LYS A 98 1.43 16.05 1.46
C LYS A 98 1.02 14.71 0.86
N THR A 99 1.58 13.61 1.35
CA THR A 99 1.16 12.27 0.96
C THR A 99 0.21 11.69 2.01
N MET A 100 -0.85 11.04 1.57
CA MET A 100 -1.81 10.34 2.44
C MET A 100 -2.02 8.95 1.88
N ILE A 101 -1.61 7.93 2.64
CA ILE A 101 -1.82 6.53 2.28
C ILE A 101 -2.81 5.95 3.28
N TYR A 102 -3.99 5.58 2.79
CA TYR A 102 -5.05 4.93 3.57
C TYR A 102 -4.92 3.41 3.46
N TYR A 103 -4.96 2.71 4.58
CA TYR A 103 -4.80 1.26 4.66
C TYR A 103 -6.11 0.62 5.11
N PHE A 104 -6.53 -0.41 4.37
CA PHE A 104 -7.70 -1.22 4.63
C PHE A 104 -7.24 -2.63 5.00
N VAL A 105 -7.65 -3.13 6.16
CA VAL A 105 -7.45 -4.52 6.56
C VAL A 105 -8.66 -5.31 6.14
N ILE A 106 -8.48 -6.17 5.14
CA ILE A 106 -9.58 -6.89 4.51
C ILE A 106 -9.35 -8.38 4.72
N ARG A 107 -10.31 -9.05 5.36
CA ARG A 107 -10.29 -10.50 5.54
C ARG A 107 -11.10 -11.19 4.45
N THR A 108 -10.46 -12.06 3.68
CA THR A 108 -11.10 -12.76 2.56
C THR A 108 -10.34 -14.03 2.20
N ASP A 109 -11.06 -15.09 1.87
CA ASP A 109 -10.52 -16.34 1.30
C ASP A 109 -10.67 -16.38 -0.23
N GLN A 110 -11.09 -15.28 -0.86
CA GLN A 110 -11.11 -15.20 -2.32
C GLN A 110 -9.69 -15.29 -2.88
N GLU A 111 -9.47 -16.22 -3.80
CA GLU A 111 -8.20 -16.37 -4.49
C GLU A 111 -8.06 -15.38 -5.65
N PRO A 112 -6.83 -14.98 -6.02
CA PRO A 112 -6.60 -14.14 -7.19
C PRO A 112 -7.07 -14.80 -8.49
N ASP A 113 -7.69 -14.01 -9.36
CA ASP A 113 -8.14 -14.45 -10.69
C ASP A 113 -7.31 -13.78 -11.79
N ILE A 114 -6.30 -14.50 -12.29
CA ILE A 114 -5.38 -14.03 -13.34
C ILE A 114 -6.07 -13.68 -14.67
N HIS A 115 -7.32 -14.08 -14.88
CA HIS A 115 -8.07 -13.72 -16.09
C HIS A 115 -8.76 -12.36 -15.97
N LYS A 116 -8.82 -11.80 -14.75
CA LYS A 116 -9.42 -10.50 -14.46
C LYS A 116 -8.40 -9.41 -14.14
N VAL A 117 -7.12 -9.77 -14.00
CA VAL A 117 -6.07 -8.78 -13.73
C VAL A 117 -5.88 -7.84 -14.92
N ALA A 118 -5.66 -6.56 -14.63
CA ALA A 118 -5.50 -5.49 -15.58
C ALA A 118 -4.27 -4.63 -15.21
N TYR A 119 -3.09 -5.25 -15.27
CA TYR A 119 -1.85 -4.58 -14.87
C TYR A 119 -1.54 -3.34 -15.72
N THR A 120 -1.02 -2.31 -15.06
CA THR A 120 -0.47 -1.14 -15.76
C THR A 120 0.77 -1.51 -16.57
N SER A 121 1.13 -0.64 -17.52
CA SER A 121 2.36 -0.82 -18.31
C SER A 121 3.63 -0.86 -17.46
N HIS A 122 3.63 -0.23 -16.28
CA HIS A 122 4.76 -0.25 -15.33
C HIS A 122 4.86 -1.59 -14.59
N GLU A 123 3.74 -2.12 -14.10
CA GLU A 123 3.66 -3.42 -13.43
C GLU A 123 4.05 -4.57 -14.36
N SER A 124 3.54 -4.56 -15.60
CA SER A 124 3.88 -5.56 -16.61
C SER A 124 5.39 -5.60 -16.89
N LYS A 125 6.02 -4.43 -17.01
CA LYS A 125 7.48 -4.32 -17.18
C LYS A 125 8.26 -4.79 -15.95
N GLY A 126 7.69 -4.61 -14.76
CA GLY A 126 8.27 -5.03 -13.48
C GLY A 126 8.15 -6.51 -13.17
N LYS A 127 7.52 -7.29 -14.07
CA LYS A 127 7.13 -8.70 -13.83
C LYS A 127 6.33 -8.84 -12.54
N PHE A 128 5.34 -7.96 -12.36
CA PHE A 128 4.46 -8.00 -11.21
C PHE A 128 3.87 -9.40 -11.03
N GLU A 129 4.05 -9.94 -9.84
CA GLU A 129 3.49 -11.23 -9.44
C GLU A 129 2.88 -11.13 -8.04
N LEU A 130 1.89 -11.98 -7.80
CA LEU A 130 1.20 -12.07 -6.53
C LEU A 130 1.85 -13.15 -5.66
N ARG A 131 2.10 -12.82 -4.40
CA ARG A 131 2.72 -13.73 -3.43
C ARG A 131 1.90 -13.76 -2.15
N MET A 132 1.58 -14.98 -1.70
CA MET A 132 1.03 -15.27 -0.38
C MET A 132 2.17 -15.42 0.62
N ILE A 133 2.10 -14.71 1.74
CA ILE A 133 3.12 -14.78 2.79
C ILE A 133 2.45 -14.94 4.16
N PRO A 134 2.78 -15.97 4.95
CA PRO A 134 2.27 -16.09 6.32
C PRO A 134 2.60 -14.85 7.16
N LEU A 135 1.61 -14.31 7.89
CA LEU A 135 1.77 -13.12 8.75
C LEU A 135 2.91 -13.27 9.75
N LYS A 136 3.09 -14.49 10.28
CA LYS A 136 4.16 -14.82 11.24
C LYS A 136 5.57 -14.64 10.65
N ASP A 137 5.72 -14.80 9.33
CA ASP A 137 7.01 -14.74 8.62
C ASP A 137 7.18 -13.40 7.87
N LEU A 138 6.08 -12.64 7.70
CA LEU A 138 6.03 -11.42 6.89
C LEU A 138 7.09 -10.38 7.27
N LYS A 139 7.26 -10.09 8.56
CA LYS A 139 8.25 -9.10 9.02
C LYS A 139 9.68 -9.53 8.69
N GLN A 140 9.98 -10.83 8.85
CA GLN A 140 11.28 -11.39 8.51
C GLN A 140 11.52 -11.33 7.01
N GLU A 141 10.54 -11.70 6.20
CA GLU A 141 10.65 -11.70 4.74
C GLU A 141 10.84 -10.28 4.17
N LEU A 142 10.10 -9.29 4.68
CA LEU A 142 10.27 -7.89 4.29
C LEU A 142 11.67 -7.35 4.67
N THR A 143 12.16 -7.72 5.86
CA THR A 143 13.50 -7.32 6.33
C THR A 143 14.59 -7.96 5.48
N TYR A 144 14.50 -9.27 5.25
CA TYR A 144 15.44 -10.01 4.41
C TYR A 144 15.51 -9.45 2.98
N ASN A 145 14.35 -9.15 2.38
CA ASN A 145 14.29 -8.54 1.06
C ASN A 145 14.97 -7.15 1.03
N ALA A 146 14.76 -6.32 2.07
CA ALA A 146 15.40 -5.01 2.21
C ALA A 146 16.92 -5.07 2.48
N ASP A 147 17.40 -6.15 3.08
CA ASP A 147 18.82 -6.39 3.30
C ASP A 147 19.52 -6.76 1.98
N ILE A 148 18.85 -7.53 1.10
CA ILE A 148 19.37 -7.89 -0.22
C ILE A 148 19.29 -6.71 -1.20
N TYR A 149 18.15 -6.03 -1.25
CA TYR A 149 17.87 -4.98 -2.22
C TYR A 149 17.69 -3.63 -1.54
N GLU A 150 18.71 -2.77 -1.65
CA GLU A 150 18.72 -1.44 -1.01
C GLU A 150 17.49 -0.59 -1.37
N MET A 151 17.03 -0.67 -2.62
CA MET A 151 15.83 0.02 -3.09
C MET A 151 14.56 -0.43 -2.36
N ALA A 152 14.49 -1.66 -1.85
CA ALA A 152 13.34 -2.16 -1.10
C ALA A 152 13.27 -1.63 0.35
N ARG A 153 14.35 -1.05 0.90
CA ARG A 153 14.40 -0.57 2.30
C ARG A 153 13.32 0.44 2.63
N GLY A 154 13.05 1.39 1.72
CA GLY A 154 12.05 2.43 1.94
C GLY A 154 10.65 1.85 2.12
N ILE A 155 10.21 1.05 1.14
CA ILE A 155 8.87 0.43 1.15
C ILE A 155 8.74 -0.62 2.25
N ALA A 156 9.76 -1.44 2.50
CA ALA A 156 9.74 -2.41 3.58
C ALA A 156 9.60 -1.73 4.95
N LYS A 157 10.31 -0.62 5.19
CA LYS A 157 10.18 0.17 6.42
C LYS A 157 8.77 0.73 6.59
N GLU A 158 8.17 1.25 5.53
CA GLU A 158 6.78 1.73 5.54
C GLU A 158 5.80 0.60 5.92
N MET A 159 5.92 -0.55 5.24
CA MET A 159 5.05 -1.71 5.46
C MET A 159 5.17 -2.25 6.89
N ILE A 160 6.40 -2.48 7.37
CA ILE A 160 6.65 -2.98 8.73
C ILE A 160 6.06 -2.01 9.77
N MET A 161 6.28 -0.71 9.61
CA MET A 161 5.75 0.29 10.53
C MET A 161 4.21 0.28 10.58
N MET A 162 3.56 0.11 9.42
CA MET A 162 2.10 0.02 9.37
C MET A 162 1.58 -1.28 9.99
N LEU A 163 2.22 -2.41 9.72
CA LEU A 163 1.87 -3.71 10.31
C LEU A 163 2.01 -3.69 11.84
N ASP A 164 3.12 -3.15 12.36
CA ASP A 164 3.34 -2.95 13.81
C ASP A 164 2.26 -2.02 14.40
N LYS A 165 1.96 -0.91 13.71
CA LYS A 165 0.91 0.04 14.15
C LYS A 165 -0.45 -0.63 14.21
N LEU A 166 -0.79 -1.45 13.23
CA LEU A 166 -2.04 -2.20 13.18
C LEU A 166 -2.07 -3.37 14.17
N GLY A 167 -0.91 -3.84 14.64
CA GLY A 167 -0.80 -4.98 15.56
C GLY A 167 -0.98 -6.32 14.84
N LEU A 168 -0.64 -6.37 13.54
CA LEU A 168 -0.79 -7.55 12.70
C LEU A 168 0.44 -8.47 12.74
N VAL A 169 1.60 -7.92 13.11
CA VAL A 169 2.85 -8.66 13.27
C VAL A 169 3.44 -8.37 14.66
N LYS A 170 4.27 -9.29 15.16
CA LYS A 170 4.95 -9.16 16.46
C LYS A 170 6.45 -8.90 16.26
#